data_AF-A0A1Q4H9B0-F1
#
_entry.id   AF-A0A1Q4H9B0-F1
#
_cell.length_a   1.000
_cell.length_b   1.000
_cell.length_c   1.000
_cell.angle_alpha   90.00
_cell.angle_beta   90.00
_cell.angle_gamma   90.00
#
_symmetry.space_group_name_H-M   'P 1'
#
loop_
_entity.id
_entity.type
_entity.pdbx_description
1 polymer ?
#
loop_
_entity_poly.entity_id
_entity_poly.type
_entity_poly.pdbx_seq_one_letter_code
_entity_poly.pdbx_strand_id
1 'polypeptide(L)'
;MFSEKSFDDVAVADIARSAGVAHGLLFHYFGNKRGIYLESMRVGADQMSANFKLRPGVPPGRQIREALKKHFEYLAAHRGLALRLVLAGRGVDPEAWEVFESRRRDSVAAILEILGIDPTGDAMRMLGRAFAGAIDATAVHWLESGQPFDVDAVVESLMHIAVAAVHAAARLDPNVEGAEGVDAILFSDNAFDGIDD
;
A
#
# COMPACT_ATOMS: atom_id res chain seq x y z
N MET A 1 7.10 16.27 -7.91
CA MET A 1 6.23 17.07 -8.82
C MET A 1 4.83 16.50 -8.96
N PHE A 2 4.59 15.39 -9.66
CA PHE A 2 3.24 14.80 -9.75
C PHE A 2 2.69 14.32 -8.39
N SER A 3 3.57 14.08 -7.41
CA SER A 3 3.23 13.85 -6.00
C SER A 3 2.58 15.06 -5.30
N GLU A 4 2.93 16.27 -5.72
CA GLU A 4 2.53 17.51 -5.05
C GLU A 4 1.46 18.29 -5.81
N LYS A 5 1.45 18.16 -7.14
CA LYS A 5 0.61 18.95 -8.06
C LYS A 5 -0.27 18.04 -8.91
N SER A 6 -1.44 18.54 -9.30
CA SER A 6 -2.35 17.84 -10.21
C SER A 6 -1.69 17.63 -11.59
N PHE A 7 -2.26 16.75 -12.42
CA PHE A 7 -1.72 16.51 -13.76
C PHE A 7 -1.64 17.82 -14.55
N ASP A 8 -2.66 18.66 -14.50
CA ASP A 8 -2.74 19.92 -15.26
C ASP A 8 -1.71 20.95 -14.76
N ASP A 9 -1.43 20.98 -13.46
CA ASP A 9 -0.51 21.94 -12.83
C ASP A 9 0.98 21.62 -13.03
N VAL A 10 1.32 20.48 -13.63
CA VAL A 10 2.72 20.08 -13.87
C VAL A 10 3.15 20.43 -15.31
N ALA A 11 4.10 21.34 -15.46
CA ALA A 11 4.70 21.63 -16.77
C ALA A 11 5.84 20.66 -17.10
N VAL A 12 5.87 20.12 -18.33
CA VAL A 12 6.96 19.23 -18.79
C VAL A 12 8.31 19.94 -18.79
N ALA A 13 8.32 21.24 -19.11
CA ALA A 13 9.52 22.08 -19.04
C ALA A 13 10.13 22.14 -17.63
N ASP A 14 9.28 22.15 -16.58
CA ASP A 14 9.75 22.15 -15.20
C ASP A 14 10.31 20.78 -14.80
N ILE A 15 9.71 19.69 -15.28
CA ILE A 15 10.26 18.33 -15.11
C ILE A 15 11.65 18.24 -15.76
N ALA A 16 11.78 18.69 -17.02
CA ALA A 16 13.04 18.67 -17.75
C ALA A 16 14.13 19.46 -17.02
N ARG A 17 13.78 20.66 -16.55
CA ARG A 17 14.68 21.54 -15.79
C ARG A 17 15.11 20.89 -14.47
N SER A 18 14.17 20.30 -13.73
CA SER A 18 14.45 19.61 -12.47
C SER A 18 15.33 18.38 -12.66
N ALA A 19 15.20 17.68 -13.78
CA ALA A 19 16.00 16.50 -14.09
C ALA A 19 17.34 16.84 -14.78
N GLY A 20 17.59 18.10 -15.13
CA GLY A 20 18.81 18.51 -15.83
C GLY A 20 18.91 17.98 -17.26
N VAL A 21 17.77 17.69 -17.91
CA VAL A 21 17.70 17.11 -19.26
C VAL A 21 17.03 18.05 -20.26
N ALA A 22 17.31 17.84 -21.54
CA ALA A 22 16.62 18.55 -22.61
C ALA A 22 15.15 18.13 -22.71
N HIS A 23 14.26 19.08 -23.03
CA HIS A 23 12.82 18.82 -23.17
C HIS A 23 12.51 17.75 -24.23
N GLY A 24 13.28 17.72 -25.33
CA GLY A 24 13.13 16.70 -26.38
C GLY A 24 13.48 15.29 -25.91
N LEU A 25 14.36 15.14 -24.92
CA LEU A 25 14.75 13.84 -24.39
C LEU A 25 13.60 13.18 -23.62
N LEU A 26 12.83 13.95 -22.84
CA LEU A 26 11.64 13.44 -22.17
C LEU A 26 10.59 12.94 -23.16
N PHE A 27 10.33 13.68 -24.24
CA PHE A 27 9.40 13.22 -25.27
C PHE A 27 9.91 12.00 -26.04
N HIS A 28 11.21 11.85 -26.21
CA HIS A 28 11.80 10.65 -26.83
C HIS A 28 11.51 9.39 -26.00
N TYR A 29 11.68 9.44 -24.68
CA TYR A 29 11.47 8.28 -23.81
C TYR A 29 10.00 8.02 -23.47
N PHE A 30 9.23 9.07 -23.22
CA PHE A 30 7.88 8.95 -22.65
C PHE A 30 6.77 9.31 -23.64
N GLY A 31 7.11 9.77 -24.85
CA GLY A 31 6.18 10.15 -25.90
C GLY A 31 5.47 11.49 -25.65
N ASN A 32 4.80 11.63 -24.50
CA ASN A 32 4.04 12.82 -24.13
C ASN A 32 3.96 13.01 -22.60
N LYS A 33 3.37 14.13 -22.14
CA LYS A 33 3.19 14.43 -20.71
C LYS A 33 2.44 13.31 -19.97
N ARG A 34 1.48 12.65 -20.64
CA ARG A 34 0.73 11.52 -20.07
C ARG A 34 1.60 10.29 -19.86
N GLY A 35 2.51 9.98 -20.79
CA GLY A 35 3.47 8.90 -20.61
C GLY A 35 4.40 9.15 -19.42
N ILE A 36 4.87 10.39 -19.25
CA ILE A 36 5.67 10.78 -18.07
C ILE A 36 4.86 10.59 -16.78
N TYR A 37 3.60 11.01 -16.78
CA TYR A 37 2.70 10.85 -15.64
C TYR A 37 2.49 9.37 -15.28
N LEU A 38 2.16 8.52 -16.24
CA LEU A 38 1.95 7.09 -16.00
C LEU A 38 3.21 6.39 -15.48
N GLU A 39 4.37 6.68 -16.05
CA GLU A 39 5.64 6.14 -15.53
C GLU A 39 5.93 6.65 -14.12
N SER A 40 5.61 7.91 -13.82
CA SER A 40 5.73 8.44 -12.45
C SER A 40 4.78 7.73 -11.48
N MET A 41 3.57 7.40 -11.91
CA MET A 41 2.61 6.62 -11.11
C MET A 41 3.09 5.18 -10.89
N ARG A 42 3.64 4.52 -11.93
CA ARG A 42 4.27 3.20 -11.82
C ARG A 42 5.40 3.20 -10.79
N VAL A 43 6.32 4.16 -10.88
CA VAL A 43 7.41 4.30 -9.91
C VAL A 43 6.88 4.52 -8.49
N GLY A 44 5.86 5.36 -8.31
CA GLY A 44 5.23 5.56 -7.00
C GLY A 44 4.60 4.27 -6.44
N ALA A 45 3.84 3.55 -7.26
CA ALA A 45 3.24 2.27 -6.90
C ALA A 45 4.29 1.19 -6.56
N ASP A 46 5.41 1.16 -7.30
CA ASP A 46 6.53 0.26 -7.06
C ASP A 46 7.23 0.58 -5.73
N GLN A 47 7.43 1.86 -5.42
CA GLN A 47 8.01 2.29 -4.14
C GLN A 47 7.12 1.91 -2.96
N MET A 48 5.80 2.09 -3.09
CA MET A 48 4.85 1.71 -2.03
C MET A 48 4.80 0.20 -1.81
N SER A 49 4.79 -0.59 -2.89
CA SER A 49 4.74 -2.06 -2.81
C SER A 49 6.07 -2.69 -2.38
N ALA A 50 7.21 -2.03 -2.62
CA ALA A 50 8.53 -2.52 -2.21
C ALA A 50 8.69 -2.76 -0.70
N ASN A 51 7.84 -2.13 0.13
CA ASN A 51 7.84 -2.34 1.57
C ASN A 51 7.31 -3.72 1.99
N PHE A 52 6.56 -4.42 1.12
CA PHE A 52 5.89 -5.69 1.42
C PHE A 52 6.66 -6.92 0.92
N LYS A 53 7.99 -6.82 0.77
CA LYS A 53 8.83 -7.96 0.36
C LYS A 53 9.15 -8.87 1.55
N LEU A 54 9.01 -10.18 1.34
CA LEU A 54 9.41 -11.20 2.31
C LEU A 54 10.89 -11.05 2.70
N ARG A 55 11.15 -10.91 4.01
CA ARG A 55 12.48 -10.93 4.60
C ARG A 55 12.63 -12.21 5.43
N PRO A 56 13.39 -13.21 4.94
CA PRO A 56 13.61 -14.44 5.69
C PRO A 56 14.22 -14.16 7.07
N GLY A 57 13.75 -14.87 8.09
CA GLY A 57 14.25 -14.76 9.47
C GLY A 57 13.67 -13.62 10.29
N VAL A 58 12.82 -12.76 9.73
CA VAL A 58 12.06 -11.77 10.50
C VAL A 58 10.64 -12.31 10.78
N PRO A 59 10.11 -12.22 12.01
CA PRO A 59 8.76 -12.69 12.30
C PRO A 59 7.69 -12.02 11.42
N PRO A 60 6.72 -12.76 10.86
CA PRO A 60 5.69 -12.23 9.95
C PRO A 60 4.96 -10.99 10.48
N GLY A 61 4.50 -11.04 11.73
CA GLY A 61 3.82 -9.91 12.38
C GLY A 61 4.67 -8.64 12.41
N ARG A 62 5.97 -8.75 12.71
CA ARG A 62 6.91 -7.62 12.71
C ARG A 62 7.09 -7.05 11.31
N GLN A 63 7.25 -7.91 10.31
CA GLN A 63 7.43 -7.46 8.93
C GLN A 63 6.24 -6.66 8.41
N ILE A 64 5.02 -7.14 8.70
CA ILE A 64 3.79 -6.51 8.25
C ILE A 64 3.58 -5.16 8.96
N ARG A 65 3.84 -5.08 10.27
CA ARG A 65 3.83 -3.80 11.01
C ARG A 65 4.78 -2.78 10.41
N GLU A 66 6.04 -3.15 10.19
CA GLU A 66 7.04 -2.25 9.60
C GLU A 66 6.64 -1.79 8.19
N ALA A 67 6.05 -2.68 7.39
CA ALA A 67 5.58 -2.35 6.04
C ALA A 67 4.41 -1.37 6.06
N LEU A 68 3.41 -1.61 6.92
CA LEU A 68 2.27 -0.71 7.12
C LEU A 68 2.71 0.65 7.69
N LYS A 69 3.60 0.67 8.68
CA LYS A 69 4.15 1.90 9.25
C LYS A 69 4.81 2.77 8.18
N LYS A 70 5.74 2.19 7.41
CA LYS A 70 6.41 2.89 6.30
C LYS A 70 5.41 3.38 5.24
N HIS A 71 4.36 2.61 4.98
CA HIS A 71 3.30 3.00 4.06
C HIS A 71 2.57 4.25 4.56
N PHE A 72 2.15 4.29 5.83
CA PHE A 72 1.48 5.45 6.42
C PHE A 72 2.41 6.67 6.53
N GLU A 73 3.68 6.48 6.91
CA GLU A 73 4.68 7.55 6.94
C GLU A 73 4.90 8.17 5.55
N TYR A 74 4.98 7.33 4.51
CA TYR A 74 5.09 7.80 3.12
C TYR A 74 3.85 8.59 2.70
N LEU A 75 2.65 8.11 3.02
CA LEU A 75 1.40 8.81 2.72
C LEU A 75 1.30 10.16 3.45
N ALA A 76 1.76 10.23 4.71
CA ALA A 76 1.82 11.46 5.48
C ALA A 76 2.81 12.48 4.86
N ALA A 77 4.00 12.03 4.46
CA ALA A 77 4.98 12.86 3.77
C ALA A 77 4.49 13.35 2.39
N HIS A 78 3.57 12.61 1.76
CA HIS A 78 3.03 12.89 0.43
C HIS A 78 1.50 13.04 0.43
N ARG A 79 0.93 13.76 1.41
CA ARG A 79 -0.53 13.89 1.61
C ARG A 79 -1.32 14.20 0.33
N GLY A 80 -0.86 15.13 -0.50
CA GLY A 80 -1.55 15.50 -1.74
C GLY A 80 -1.58 14.36 -2.78
N LEU A 81 -0.54 13.52 -2.81
CA LEU A 81 -0.52 12.28 -3.60
C LEU A 81 -1.46 11.25 -2.98
N ALA A 82 -1.33 11.00 -1.67
CA ALA A 82 -2.12 10.03 -0.93
C ALA A 82 -3.63 10.22 -1.16
N LEU A 83 -4.12 11.44 -0.95
CA LEU A 83 -5.53 11.78 -1.15
C LEU A 83 -5.95 11.58 -2.60
N ARG A 84 -5.12 11.92 -3.58
CA ARG A 84 -5.45 11.69 -5.00
C ARG A 84 -5.45 10.21 -5.36
N LEU A 85 -4.47 9.43 -4.91
CA LEU A 85 -4.39 8.01 -5.22
C LEU A 85 -5.59 7.24 -4.66
N VAL A 86 -6.03 7.59 -3.45
CA VAL A 86 -7.17 6.93 -2.82
C VAL A 86 -8.51 7.49 -3.29
N LEU A 87 -8.67 8.83 -3.39
CA LEU A 87 -9.95 9.47 -3.72
C LEU A 87 -10.26 9.51 -5.22
N ALA A 88 -9.25 9.55 -6.10
CA ALA A 88 -9.51 9.64 -7.54
C ALA A 88 -10.26 8.42 -8.08
N GLY A 89 -10.13 7.27 -7.41
CA GLY A 89 -10.86 6.05 -7.75
C GLY A 89 -10.66 5.61 -9.21
N ARG A 90 -11.50 4.67 -9.66
CA ARG A 90 -11.47 4.16 -11.05
C ARG A 90 -11.86 5.20 -12.11
N GLY A 91 -12.57 6.26 -11.72
CA GLY A 91 -13.27 7.16 -12.65
C GLY A 91 -12.40 8.26 -13.27
N VAL A 92 -11.31 8.65 -12.62
CA VAL A 92 -10.49 9.80 -13.05
C VAL A 92 -9.47 9.41 -14.13
N ASP A 93 -8.75 8.31 -13.93
CA ASP A 93 -7.84 7.73 -14.94
C ASP A 93 -7.78 6.21 -14.74
N PRO A 94 -8.54 5.43 -15.54
CA PRO A 94 -8.60 3.98 -15.39
C PRO A 94 -7.25 3.27 -15.54
N GLU A 95 -6.35 3.80 -16.38
CA GLU A 95 -5.03 3.18 -16.61
C GLU A 95 -4.09 3.45 -15.44
N ALA A 96 -4.04 4.69 -14.96
CA ALA A 96 -3.28 5.01 -13.75
C ALA A 96 -3.82 4.23 -12.55
N TRP A 97 -5.15 4.12 -12.43
CA TRP A 97 -5.79 3.34 -11.37
C TRP A 97 -5.40 1.85 -11.43
N GLU A 98 -5.41 1.23 -12.61
CA GLU A 98 -5.04 -0.18 -12.77
C GLU A 98 -3.57 -0.43 -12.42
N VAL A 99 -2.67 0.52 -12.69
CA VAL A 99 -1.26 0.44 -12.22
C VAL A 99 -1.20 0.29 -10.70
N PHE A 100 -1.94 1.11 -9.95
CA PHE A 100 -1.98 1.01 -8.48
C PHE A 100 -2.68 -0.27 -8.01
N GLU A 101 -3.81 -0.62 -8.62
CA GLU A 101 -4.55 -1.83 -8.25
C GLU A 101 -3.71 -3.08 -8.47
N SER A 102 -2.96 -3.16 -9.58
CA SER A 102 -2.07 -4.29 -9.84
C SER A 102 -1.02 -4.43 -8.74
N ARG A 103 -0.35 -3.34 -8.34
CA ARG A 103 0.65 -3.37 -7.26
C ARG A 103 0.05 -3.67 -5.90
N ARG A 104 -1.19 -3.25 -5.66
CA ARG A 104 -1.93 -3.58 -4.45
C ARG A 104 -2.22 -5.09 -4.39
N ARG A 105 -2.65 -5.70 -5.51
CA ARG A 105 -2.83 -7.16 -5.60
C ARG A 105 -1.51 -7.90 -5.34
N ASP A 106 -0.41 -7.45 -5.93
CA ASP A 106 0.92 -8.04 -5.70
C ASP A 106 1.31 -7.96 -4.21
N SER A 107 1.05 -6.83 -3.55
CA SER A 107 1.36 -6.62 -2.13
C SER A 107 0.51 -7.49 -1.21
N VAL A 108 -0.78 -7.64 -1.51
CA VAL A 108 -1.66 -8.56 -0.77
C VAL A 108 -1.18 -9.99 -0.92
N ALA A 109 -0.84 -10.42 -2.14
CA ALA A 109 -0.31 -11.76 -2.37
C ALA A 109 0.97 -12.02 -1.56
N ALA A 110 1.90 -11.06 -1.55
CA ALA A 110 3.13 -11.16 -0.76
C ALA A 110 2.87 -11.25 0.76
N ILE A 111 1.89 -10.52 1.30
CA ILE A 111 1.48 -10.65 2.71
C ILE A 111 0.94 -12.05 3.00
N LEU A 112 0.11 -12.59 2.11
CA LEU A 112 -0.43 -13.94 2.27
C LEU A 112 0.68 -15.00 2.23
N GLU A 113 1.64 -14.86 1.32
CA GLU A 113 2.83 -15.71 1.27
C GLU A 113 3.66 -15.62 2.56
N ILE A 114 3.84 -14.43 3.13
CA ILE A 114 4.50 -14.21 4.43
C ILE A 114 3.78 -14.98 5.55
N LEU A 115 2.45 -15.09 5.47
CA LEU A 115 1.62 -15.81 6.43
C LEU A 115 1.51 -17.32 6.14
N GLY A 116 2.09 -17.81 5.05
CA GLY A 116 1.95 -19.19 4.61
C GLY A 116 0.55 -19.55 4.11
N ILE A 117 -0.22 -18.55 3.67
CA ILE A 117 -1.58 -18.71 3.13
C ILE A 117 -1.52 -18.62 1.61
N ASP A 118 -2.21 -19.53 0.91
CA ASP A 118 -2.29 -19.51 -0.55
C ASP A 118 -3.02 -18.24 -1.04
N PRO A 119 -2.35 -17.35 -1.81
CA PRO A 119 -2.97 -16.14 -2.35
C PRO A 119 -3.95 -16.42 -3.51
N THR A 120 -4.01 -17.65 -4.01
CA THR A 120 -4.78 -18.01 -5.21
C THR A 120 -6.21 -18.48 -4.94
N GLY A 121 -6.64 -18.54 -3.68
CA GLY A 121 -8.05 -18.80 -3.33
C GLY A 121 -8.96 -17.58 -3.61
N ASP A 122 -10.15 -17.80 -4.15
CA ASP A 122 -11.11 -16.70 -4.44
C ASP A 122 -11.54 -15.95 -3.17
N ALA A 123 -11.74 -16.67 -2.06
CA ALA A 123 -12.04 -16.06 -0.77
C ALA A 123 -10.91 -15.11 -0.33
N MET A 124 -9.66 -15.56 -0.41
CA MET A 124 -8.49 -14.75 -0.06
C MET A 124 -8.29 -13.56 -1.00
N ARG A 125 -8.48 -13.73 -2.31
CA ARG A 125 -8.46 -12.61 -3.27
C ARG A 125 -9.48 -11.54 -2.92
N MET A 126 -10.71 -11.94 -2.60
CA MET A 126 -11.78 -11.02 -2.27
C MET A 126 -11.54 -10.30 -0.95
N LEU A 127 -11.21 -11.04 0.12
CA LEU A 127 -11.03 -10.45 1.45
C LEU A 127 -9.71 -9.69 1.57
N GLY A 128 -8.65 -10.14 0.90
CA GLY A 128 -7.40 -9.39 0.79
C GLY A 128 -7.60 -8.05 0.08
N ARG A 129 -8.43 -8.01 -0.97
CA ARG A 129 -8.83 -6.75 -1.62
C ARG A 129 -9.65 -5.85 -0.69
N ALA A 130 -10.56 -6.43 0.09
CA ALA A 130 -11.35 -5.68 1.07
C ALA A 130 -10.46 -5.09 2.17
N PHE A 131 -9.49 -5.85 2.69
CA PHE A 131 -8.50 -5.38 3.64
C PHE A 131 -7.66 -4.23 3.08
N ALA A 132 -7.19 -4.35 1.85
CA ALA A 132 -6.42 -3.27 1.22
C ALA A 132 -7.26 -1.99 1.01
N GLY A 133 -8.57 -2.13 0.75
CA GLY A 133 -9.51 -0.99 0.78
C GLY A 133 -9.71 -0.38 2.17
N ALA A 134 -9.65 -1.19 3.24
CA ALA A 134 -9.71 -0.69 4.62
C ALA A 134 -8.45 0.12 4.99
N ILE A 135 -7.27 -0.30 4.53
CA ILE A 135 -6.03 0.49 4.66
C ILE A 135 -6.20 1.86 3.99
N ASP A 136 -6.67 1.87 2.74
CA ASP A 136 -6.88 3.09 1.96
C ASP A 136 -7.86 4.06 2.67
N ALA A 137 -9.01 3.55 3.12
CA ALA A 137 -10.01 4.34 3.83
C ALA A 137 -9.49 4.88 5.17
N THR A 138 -8.72 4.07 5.90
CA THR A 138 -8.10 4.47 7.17
C THR A 138 -7.08 5.58 6.95
N ALA A 139 -6.23 5.45 5.93
CA ALA A 139 -5.22 6.44 5.62
C ALA A 139 -5.83 7.78 5.21
N VAL A 140 -6.87 7.79 4.37
CA VAL A 140 -7.58 9.02 3.99
C VAL A 140 -8.15 9.71 5.21
N HIS A 141 -8.91 8.98 6.03
CA HIS A 141 -9.53 9.57 7.21
C HIS A 141 -8.49 10.10 8.22
N TRP A 142 -7.43 9.33 8.46
CA TRP A 142 -6.35 9.69 9.36
C TRP A 142 -5.64 10.97 8.88
N LEU A 143 -5.33 11.08 7.59
CA LEU A 143 -4.75 12.29 7.02
C LEU A 143 -5.72 13.47 7.10
N GLU A 144 -6.94 13.33 6.58
CA GLU A 144 -7.94 14.41 6.55
C GLU A 144 -8.23 14.99 7.93
N SER A 145 -8.28 14.15 8.95
CA SER A 145 -8.55 14.53 10.34
C SER A 145 -7.33 15.09 11.09
N GLY A 146 -6.21 15.31 10.41
CA GLY A 146 -5.01 15.89 11.03
C GLY A 146 -4.18 14.91 11.84
N GLN A 147 -4.22 13.61 11.51
CA GLN A 147 -3.47 12.53 12.16
C GLN A 147 -3.78 12.44 13.67
N PRO A 148 -5.04 12.20 14.06
CA PRO A 148 -5.47 12.25 15.46
C PRO A 148 -4.91 11.12 16.33
N PHE A 149 -4.32 10.09 15.73
CA PHE A 149 -3.74 8.93 16.40
C PHE A 149 -2.30 8.73 15.96
N ASP A 150 -1.47 8.18 16.86
CA ASP A 150 -0.11 7.77 16.52
C ASP A 150 -0.12 6.67 15.44
N VAL A 151 0.88 6.69 14.54
CA VAL A 151 0.96 5.75 13.43
C VAL A 151 1.05 4.30 13.90
N ASP A 152 1.73 4.03 15.01
CA ASP A 152 1.85 2.67 15.56
C ASP A 152 0.49 2.17 16.04
N ALA A 153 -0.33 3.03 16.66
CA ALA A 153 -1.69 2.67 17.07
C ALA A 153 -2.60 2.40 15.86
N VAL A 154 -2.47 3.17 14.78
CA VAL A 154 -3.19 2.92 13.52
C VAL A 154 -2.78 1.57 12.93
N VAL A 155 -1.47 1.28 12.89
CA VAL A 155 -0.94 0.01 12.38
C VAL A 155 -1.46 -1.17 13.20
N GLU A 156 -1.41 -1.12 14.54
CA GLU A 156 -1.95 -2.20 15.38
C GLU A 156 -3.44 -2.45 15.10
N SER A 157 -4.23 -1.40 14.88
CA SER A 157 -5.65 -1.58 14.54
C SER A 157 -5.83 -2.33 13.21
N LEU A 158 -4.97 -2.06 12.21
CA LEU A 158 -4.97 -2.75 10.92
C LEU A 158 -4.50 -4.21 11.04
N MET A 159 -3.59 -4.52 11.97
CA MET A 159 -3.19 -5.92 12.25
C MET A 159 -4.40 -6.75 12.71
N HIS A 160 -5.27 -6.20 13.56
CA HIS A 160 -6.50 -6.86 13.97
C HIS A 160 -7.51 -7.01 12.81
N ILE A 161 -7.61 -6.02 11.93
CA ILE A 161 -8.45 -6.13 10.72
C ILE A 161 -7.89 -7.20 9.77
N ALA A 162 -6.56 -7.34 9.66
CA ALA A 162 -5.93 -8.37 8.85
C ALA A 162 -6.31 -9.79 9.32
N VAL A 163 -6.25 -10.06 10.63
CA VAL A 163 -6.77 -11.29 11.23
C VAL A 163 -8.23 -11.51 10.84
N ALA A 164 -9.07 -10.49 11.05
CA ALA A 164 -10.50 -10.59 10.77
C ALA A 164 -10.77 -10.90 9.30
N ALA A 165 -9.98 -10.37 8.36
CA ALA A 165 -10.09 -10.65 6.94
C ALA A 165 -9.74 -12.10 6.61
N VAL A 166 -8.67 -12.66 7.20
CA VAL A 166 -8.30 -14.07 7.02
C VAL A 166 -9.38 -15.00 7.59
N HIS A 167 -9.88 -14.72 8.80
CA HIS A 167 -10.99 -15.48 9.38
C HIS A 167 -12.28 -15.39 8.55
N ALA A 168 -12.61 -14.21 8.03
CA ALA A 168 -13.76 -14.02 7.16
C ALA A 168 -13.62 -14.83 5.85
N ALA A 169 -12.41 -14.91 5.28
CA ALA A 169 -12.15 -15.72 4.11
C ALA A 169 -12.35 -17.22 4.41
N ALA A 170 -11.86 -17.71 5.54
CA ALA A 170 -12.05 -19.10 5.98
C ALA A 170 -13.53 -19.46 6.23
N ARG A 171 -14.40 -18.47 6.50
CA ARG A 171 -15.86 -18.67 6.57
C ARG A 171 -16.52 -18.84 5.20
N LEU A 172 -15.92 -18.29 4.15
CA LEU A 172 -16.41 -18.45 2.77
C LEU A 172 -15.85 -19.71 2.12
N ASP A 173 -14.60 -20.04 2.41
CA ASP A 173 -13.93 -21.24 1.93
C ASP A 173 -13.21 -21.94 3.11
N PRO A 174 -13.79 -23.03 3.64
CA PRO A 174 -13.19 -23.80 4.73
C PRO A 174 -11.84 -24.45 4.40
N ASN A 175 -11.41 -24.45 3.14
CA ASN A 175 -10.12 -25.03 2.72
C ASN A 175 -8.96 -24.02 2.77
N VAL A 176 -9.18 -22.80 3.29
CA VAL A 176 -8.09 -21.83 3.52
C VAL A 176 -7.18 -22.35 4.63
N GLU A 177 -6.10 -23.02 4.24
CA GLU A 177 -5.06 -23.48 5.16
C GLU A 177 -4.34 -22.30 5.83
N GLY A 178 -3.91 -22.48 7.08
CA GLY A 178 -3.16 -21.46 7.85
C GLY A 178 -4.02 -20.42 8.57
N ALA A 179 -5.34 -20.38 8.33
CA ALA A 179 -6.23 -19.40 8.96
C ALA A 179 -6.33 -19.54 10.49
N GLU A 180 -6.33 -20.76 11.03
CA GLU A 180 -6.54 -21.02 12.46
C GLU A 180 -5.39 -20.51 13.37
N GLY A 181 -4.20 -20.28 12.79
CA GLY A 181 -3.01 -19.82 13.51
C GLY A 181 -2.63 -18.37 13.25
N VAL A 182 -3.43 -17.64 12.45
CA VAL A 182 -3.02 -16.33 11.93
C VAL A 182 -2.81 -15.29 13.04
N ASP A 183 -3.63 -15.29 14.09
CA ASP A 183 -3.44 -14.43 15.26
C ASP A 183 -2.08 -14.67 15.91
N ALA A 184 -1.76 -15.93 16.18
CA ALA A 184 -0.50 -16.29 16.82
C ALA A 184 0.70 -15.87 15.96
N ILE A 185 0.60 -16.03 14.63
CA ILE A 185 1.65 -15.61 13.69
C ILE A 185 1.81 -14.08 13.66
N LEU A 186 0.70 -13.33 13.66
CA LEU A 186 0.72 -11.88 13.59
C LEU A 186 1.10 -11.21 14.92
N PHE A 187 0.89 -11.88 16.06
CA PHE A 187 1.12 -11.31 17.40
C PHE A 187 2.20 -12.03 18.22
N SER A 188 2.94 -12.97 17.64
CA SER A 188 3.99 -13.76 18.33
C SER A 188 5.11 -12.93 18.97
N ASP A 189 5.35 -11.72 18.48
CA ASP A 189 6.40 -10.80 18.96
C ASP A 189 5.92 -9.75 19.97
N ASN A 190 4.62 -9.69 20.31
CA ASN A 190 4.09 -8.68 21.25
C ASN A 190 4.31 -9.06 22.74
N ALA A 191 5.00 -10.16 23.01
CA ALA A 191 5.49 -10.47 24.36
C ALA A 191 6.88 -9.85 24.55
N PHE A 192 6.99 -8.91 25.50
CA PHE A 192 8.20 -8.20 25.96
C PHE A 192 8.61 -6.93 25.20
N ASP A 193 7.90 -5.84 25.47
CA ASP A 193 8.50 -4.52 25.74
C ASP A 193 7.53 -3.72 26.65
N GLY A 194 7.31 -4.25 27.85
CA GLY A 194 6.43 -3.66 28.85
C GLY A 194 6.95 -3.88 30.26
N ILE A 195 7.57 -2.82 30.79
CA ILE A 195 7.73 -2.45 32.20
C ILE A 195 8.81 -3.22 32.99
N ASP A 196 10.00 -2.61 33.04
CA ASP A 196 10.75 -2.47 34.29
C ASP A 196 11.10 -0.97 34.42
N ASP A 197 10.30 -0.27 35.23
CA ASP A 197 10.62 0.99 35.92
C ASP A 197 10.06 0.89 37.34
#